data_AF-A0AAW2YCV8-F1
#
_entry.id   AF-A0AAW2YCV8-F1
#
_cell.length_a   1.000
_cell.length_b   1.000
_cell.length_c   1.000
_cell.angle_alpha   90.00
_cell.angle_beta   90.00
_cell.angle_gamma   90.00
#
_symmetry.space_group_name_H-M   'P 1'
#
loop_
_entity.id
_entity.type
_entity.pdbx_description
1 polymer ?
#
loop_
_entity_poly.entity_id
_entity_poly.type
_entity_poly.pdbx_seq_one_letter_code
_entity_poly.pdbx_strand_id
1 'polypeptide(L)'
;MAASLSSLSSTTPSTTTSLLYHSSSHFKCKCKNSKIQATYISIHKTLHYKSKQRHSLVVLNSAASGVQECNLSSQNVRFRLDNLGPQPGSRKKAKRKGRWHSAGQGGSCGFGMKGQKSRSGPSVRKGFEGGQMPLYRRIPKLKGIAGGMHAGLPKYVPVNLKYIADAGFKEGEEVSLESLKMKDLINPSGRDRDFL
;
A
#
# COMPACT_ATOMS: atom_id res chain seq x y z
N MET A 1 -79.56 15.71 -11.57
CA MET A 1 -78.85 15.70 -10.27
C MET A 1 -77.37 15.91 -10.56
N ALA A 2 -76.90 17.15 -10.40
CA ALA A 2 -75.54 17.56 -10.71
C ALA A 2 -74.63 17.34 -9.48
N ALA A 3 -73.49 16.69 -9.68
CA ALA A 3 -72.50 16.43 -8.64
C ALA A 3 -71.72 17.71 -8.33
N SER A 4 -71.65 18.04 -7.04
CA SER A 4 -70.95 19.19 -6.47
C SER A 4 -69.43 18.97 -6.44
N LEU A 5 -68.70 19.96 -6.96
CA LEU A 5 -67.26 20.12 -6.74
C LEU A 5 -67.05 20.85 -5.41
N SER A 6 -66.40 20.19 -4.44
CA SER A 6 -65.95 20.81 -3.19
C SER A 6 -64.44 21.01 -3.21
N SER A 7 -64.06 22.29 -3.28
CA SER A 7 -62.73 22.82 -3.06
C SER A 7 -62.27 22.60 -1.61
N LEU A 8 -61.10 22.01 -1.40
CA LEU A 8 -60.43 21.98 -0.10
C LEU A 8 -59.14 22.81 -0.17
N SER A 9 -59.11 23.84 0.66
CA SER A 9 -58.05 24.80 0.88
C SER A 9 -56.86 24.18 1.61
N SER A 10 -55.67 24.59 1.19
CA SER A 10 -54.40 24.27 1.83
C SER A 10 -54.28 25.00 3.18
N THR A 11 -54.18 24.25 4.28
CA THR A 11 -53.73 24.77 5.58
C THR A 11 -52.34 24.22 5.88
N THR A 12 -51.41 25.14 6.10
CA THR A 12 -50.00 24.87 6.42
C THR A 12 -49.85 24.38 7.86
N PRO A 13 -49.09 23.32 8.15
CA PRO A 13 -48.73 23.00 9.52
C PRO A 13 -47.62 23.93 10.02
N SER A 14 -47.94 24.75 11.02
CA SER A 14 -47.00 25.54 11.81
C SER A 14 -46.05 24.61 12.58
N THR A 15 -44.76 24.66 12.28
CA THR A 15 -43.73 23.93 13.04
C THR A 15 -43.33 24.75 14.26
N THR A 16 -43.65 24.24 15.44
CA THR A 16 -43.21 24.74 16.74
C THR A 16 -41.69 24.57 16.90
N THR A 17 -40.99 25.67 17.13
CA THR A 17 -39.56 25.68 17.47
C THR A 17 -39.36 25.24 18.92
N SER A 18 -38.93 24.01 19.15
CA SER A 18 -38.41 23.59 20.45
C SER A 18 -36.94 24.03 20.57
N LEU A 19 -36.68 24.90 21.55
CA LEU A 19 -35.33 25.28 21.96
C LEU A 19 -34.63 24.07 22.57
N LEU A 20 -33.72 23.44 21.82
CA LEU A 20 -32.80 22.44 22.38
C LEU A 20 -31.64 23.16 23.07
N TYR A 21 -31.69 23.12 24.40
CA TYR A 21 -30.57 23.43 25.29
C TYR A 21 -29.32 22.64 24.89
N HIS A 22 -28.20 23.34 24.76
CA HIS A 22 -26.89 22.73 24.58
C HIS A 22 -26.45 22.08 25.90
N SER A 23 -26.41 20.76 25.95
CA SER A 23 -25.71 20.04 27.03
C SER A 23 -24.20 20.20 26.84
N SER A 24 -23.58 21.04 27.67
CA SER A 24 -22.14 21.10 27.85
C SER A 24 -21.65 19.77 28.42
N SER A 25 -20.98 18.96 27.60
CA SER A 25 -20.32 17.75 28.08
C SER A 25 -19.06 18.11 28.87
N HIS A 26 -19.10 18.00 30.20
CA HIS A 26 -17.90 17.91 31.00
C HIS A 26 -17.27 16.52 30.79
N PHE A 27 -16.14 16.48 30.08
CA PHE A 27 -15.30 15.29 29.98
C PHE A 27 -14.83 14.88 31.39
N LYS A 28 -15.48 13.88 31.98
CA LYS A 28 -15.02 13.23 33.21
C LYS A 28 -14.16 12.02 32.82
N CYS A 29 -12.86 12.24 32.65
CA CYS A 29 -11.88 11.16 32.61
C CYS A 29 -11.91 10.42 33.95
N LYS A 30 -12.50 9.22 33.98
CA LYS A 30 -12.32 8.28 35.10
C LYS A 30 -10.94 7.63 34.99
N CYS A 31 -9.91 8.30 35.47
CA CYS A 31 -8.63 7.66 35.79
C CYS A 31 -8.85 6.82 37.06
N LYS A 32 -8.95 5.51 36.92
CA LYS A 32 -8.89 4.60 38.07
C LYS A 32 -7.44 4.61 38.57
N ASN A 33 -7.24 5.13 39.79
CA ASN A 33 -6.01 4.97 40.54
C ASN A 33 -5.72 3.47 40.73
N SER A 34 -4.71 2.96 40.02
CA SER A 34 -4.01 1.76 40.45
C SER A 34 -2.66 2.22 41.00
N LYS A 35 -2.48 2.01 42.32
CA LYS A 35 -1.16 2.18 42.96
C LYS A 35 -0.24 1.13 42.35
N ILE A 36 0.65 1.54 41.47
CA ILE A 36 1.75 0.69 41.00
C ILE A 36 2.81 0.72 42.10
N GLN A 37 2.89 -0.36 42.90
CA GLN A 37 4.06 -0.59 43.73
C GLN A 37 5.22 -0.98 42.80
N ALA A 38 6.30 -0.20 42.82
CA ALA A 38 7.52 -0.53 42.13
C ALA A 38 8.19 -1.71 42.84
N THR A 39 8.09 -2.91 42.26
CA THR A 39 8.97 -4.02 42.62
C THR A 39 10.08 -4.10 41.57
N TYR A 40 11.29 -3.83 42.04
CA TYR A 40 12.52 -3.93 41.25
C TYR A 40 12.84 -5.41 41.03
N ILE A 41 12.72 -5.89 39.79
CA ILE A 41 13.20 -7.22 39.40
C ILE A 41 14.45 -7.00 38.55
N SER A 42 15.62 -7.31 39.12
CA SER A 42 16.89 -7.33 38.40
C SER A 42 16.94 -8.55 37.49
N ILE A 43 16.86 -8.34 36.18
CA ILE A 43 17.14 -9.38 35.17
C ILE A 43 18.44 -9.00 34.47
N HIS A 44 19.57 -9.50 34.98
CA HIS A 44 20.82 -9.48 34.22
C HIS A 44 20.75 -10.57 33.13
N LYS A 45 20.56 -10.15 31.87
CA LYS A 45 20.90 -10.98 30.71
C LYS A 45 22.13 -10.38 30.05
N THR A 46 23.27 -11.05 30.19
CA THR A 46 24.47 -10.79 29.39
C THR A 46 24.21 -11.22 27.95
N LEU A 47 23.97 -10.26 27.07
CA LEU A 47 23.90 -10.50 25.63
C LEU A 47 25.32 -10.52 25.07
N HIS A 48 25.84 -11.71 24.77
CA HIS A 48 27.06 -11.86 23.98
C HIS A 48 26.77 -11.51 22.51
N TYR A 49 27.20 -10.32 22.09
CA TYR A 49 27.14 -9.90 20.69
C TYR A 49 28.39 -10.38 19.94
N LYS A 50 28.25 -11.42 19.10
CA LYS A 50 29.28 -11.76 18.10
C LYS A 50 29.20 -10.76 16.94
N SER A 51 30.18 -9.86 16.83
CA SER A 51 30.34 -9.00 15.66
C SER A 51 30.82 -9.82 14.46
N LYS A 52 29.90 -10.16 13.55
CA LYS A 52 30.27 -10.71 12.24
C LYS A 52 30.74 -9.52 11.38
N GLN A 53 32.04 -9.43 11.13
CA GLN A 53 32.63 -8.46 10.19
C GLN A 53 31.95 -8.62 8.83
N ARG A 54 31.15 -7.62 8.42
CA ARG A 54 30.53 -7.59 7.10
C ARG A 54 31.46 -6.82 6.18
N HIS A 55 32.16 -7.52 5.29
CA HIS A 55 32.88 -6.85 4.20
C HIS A 55 31.87 -6.05 3.37
N SER A 56 32.15 -4.76 3.18
CA SER A 56 31.34 -3.88 2.34
C SER A 56 31.48 -4.31 0.89
N LEU A 57 30.40 -4.81 0.29
CA LEU A 57 30.34 -5.04 -1.14
C LEU A 57 30.29 -3.69 -1.86
N VAL A 58 31.36 -3.37 -2.60
CA VAL A 58 31.41 -2.21 -3.50
C VAL A 58 30.89 -2.66 -4.87
N VAL A 59 29.79 -2.07 -5.31
CA VAL A 59 29.25 -2.27 -6.67
C VAL A 59 29.94 -1.28 -7.60
N LEU A 60 30.73 -1.78 -8.55
CA LEU A 60 31.26 -0.99 -9.65
C LEU A 60 30.24 -0.97 -10.79
N ASN A 61 29.57 0.16 -10.99
CA ASN A 61 28.72 0.38 -12.16
C ASN A 61 29.59 0.88 -13.32
N SER A 62 29.87 -0.01 -14.27
CA SER A 62 30.37 0.35 -15.59
C SER A 62 29.17 0.70 -16.48
N ALA A 63 28.88 1.99 -16.65
CA ALA A 63 27.91 2.47 -17.64
C ALA A 63 28.44 3.68 -18.40
N ALA A 64 28.21 3.64 -19.71
CA ALA A 64 28.83 4.45 -20.73
C ALA A 64 28.51 5.95 -20.65
N SER A 65 29.49 6.71 -21.12
CA SER A 65 29.59 8.16 -21.27
C SER A 65 28.39 8.80 -21.95
N GLY A 66 27.76 9.74 -21.24
CA GLY A 66 26.74 10.64 -21.77
C GLY A 66 26.34 11.67 -20.72
N VAL A 67 27.30 12.47 -20.25
CA VAL A 67 27.10 13.47 -19.19
C VAL A 67 27.62 14.82 -19.67
N GLN A 68 26.73 15.82 -19.64
CA GLN A 68 27.10 17.23 -19.67
C GLN A 68 28.11 17.51 -18.56
N GLU A 69 29.27 18.06 -18.93
CA GLU A 69 30.33 18.42 -18.00
C GLU A 69 29.82 19.40 -16.93
N CYS A 70 29.80 18.95 -15.67
CA CYS A 70 29.84 19.83 -14.53
C CYS A 70 31.24 19.76 -13.93
N ASN A 71 31.97 20.87 -13.98
CA ASN A 71 33.29 21.03 -13.38
C ASN A 71 33.22 20.67 -11.88
N LEU A 72 33.67 19.46 -11.54
CA LEU A 72 33.76 18.98 -10.18
C LEU A 72 35.16 19.34 -9.68
N SER A 73 35.29 20.45 -8.95
CA SER A 73 36.40 20.55 -8.00
C SER A 73 36.21 19.40 -7.01
N SER A 74 36.97 18.32 -7.18
CA SER A 74 37.00 17.16 -6.27
C SER A 74 37.51 17.58 -4.90
N GLN A 75 36.66 18.28 -4.16
CA GLN A 75 36.80 18.52 -2.75
C GLN A 75 36.47 17.17 -2.10
N ASN A 76 37.44 16.58 -1.41
CA ASN A 76 37.26 15.34 -0.66
C ASN A 76 36.39 15.65 0.57
N VAL A 77 35.08 15.80 0.38
CA VAL A 77 34.16 16.24 1.43
C VAL A 77 33.83 15.05 2.32
N ARG A 78 34.24 15.13 3.59
CA ARG A 78 33.86 14.15 4.63
C ARG A 78 32.35 14.16 4.84
N PHE A 79 31.72 12.98 4.79
CA PHE A 79 30.31 12.83 5.15
C PHE A 79 30.07 13.19 6.63
N ARG A 80 29.11 14.08 6.85
CA ARG A 80 28.58 14.56 8.13
C ARG A 80 27.04 14.66 7.97
N LEU A 81 26.30 15.02 9.02
CA LEU A 81 24.83 15.07 8.93
C LEU A 81 24.32 16.27 8.11
N ASP A 82 25.13 17.32 7.97
CA ASP A 82 24.82 18.58 7.28
C ASP A 82 24.95 18.52 5.75
N ASN A 83 25.70 17.55 5.22
CA ASN A 83 25.99 17.42 3.78
C ASN A 83 25.46 16.12 3.16
N LEU A 84 24.64 15.35 3.89
CA LEU A 84 23.89 14.22 3.33
C LEU A 84 22.61 14.72 2.68
N GLY A 85 22.34 14.23 1.47
CA GLY A 85 21.11 14.49 0.75
C GLY A 85 20.67 13.27 -0.05
N PRO A 86 19.37 13.11 -0.32
CA PRO A 86 18.90 12.07 -1.23
C PRO A 86 19.38 12.36 -2.66
N GLN A 87 19.59 11.31 -3.45
CA GLN A 87 19.89 11.45 -4.88
C GLN A 87 18.74 12.20 -5.59
N PRO A 88 19.04 13.11 -6.54
CA PRO A 88 18.01 13.82 -7.30
C PRO A 88 16.99 12.86 -7.91
N GLY A 89 15.71 13.17 -7.75
CA GLY A 89 14.60 12.34 -8.24
C GLY A 89 14.14 11.24 -7.29
N SER A 90 14.91 10.88 -6.25
CA SER A 90 14.53 9.86 -5.25
C SER A 90 13.25 10.25 -4.49
N ARG A 91 13.11 11.54 -4.12
CA ARG A 91 11.93 12.07 -3.41
C ARG A 91 11.31 13.22 -4.18
N LYS A 92 10.11 13.03 -4.71
CA LYS A 92 9.33 14.07 -5.39
C LYS A 92 8.40 14.77 -4.40
N LYS A 93 8.36 16.11 -4.43
CA LYS A 93 7.43 16.90 -3.60
C LYS A 93 5.98 16.63 -4.02
N ALA A 94 5.10 16.32 -3.07
CA ALA A 94 3.69 16.09 -3.34
C ALA A 94 2.94 17.39 -3.69
N LYS A 95 1.94 17.29 -4.59
CA LYS A 95 1.09 18.44 -4.96
C LYS A 95 0.11 18.76 -3.83
N ARG A 96 0.17 19.98 -3.29
CA ARG A 96 -0.79 20.49 -2.29
C ARG A 96 -1.96 21.16 -3.01
N LYS A 97 -3.08 20.43 -3.13
CA LYS A 97 -4.29 20.93 -3.81
C LYS A 97 -4.97 22.05 -3.01
N GLY A 98 -5.69 22.94 -3.70
CA GLY A 98 -6.44 24.03 -3.08
C GLY A 98 -5.53 25.13 -2.52
N ARG A 99 -4.43 25.45 -3.21
CA ARG A 99 -3.48 26.51 -2.81
C ARG A 99 -3.26 27.48 -3.96
N TRP A 100 -4.23 28.38 -4.16
CA TRP A 100 -4.24 29.35 -5.25
C TRP A 100 -4.16 28.73 -6.65
N HIS A 101 -4.45 29.52 -7.68
CA HIS A 101 -4.44 29.02 -9.06
C HIS A 101 -3.01 28.79 -9.58
N SER A 102 -2.05 29.62 -9.18
CA SER A 102 -0.66 29.54 -9.64
C SER A 102 0.06 28.25 -9.26
N ALA A 103 -0.37 27.54 -8.21
CA ALA A 103 0.22 26.25 -7.82
C ALA A 103 -0.25 25.07 -8.69
N GLY A 104 -1.17 25.32 -9.64
CA GLY A 104 -1.65 24.37 -10.65
C GLY A 104 -2.97 23.67 -10.30
N GLN A 105 -3.19 23.28 -9.04
CA GLN A 105 -4.44 22.66 -8.60
C GLN A 105 -5.18 23.62 -7.66
N GLY A 106 -5.78 24.66 -8.24
CA GLY A 106 -6.46 25.76 -7.55
C GLY A 106 -7.84 25.40 -6.97
N GLY A 107 -8.82 26.32 -7.08
CA GLY A 107 -10.11 26.23 -6.38
C GLY A 107 -10.90 24.93 -6.60
N SER A 108 -10.93 24.38 -7.83
CA SER A 108 -11.62 23.12 -8.12
C SER A 108 -10.79 21.87 -7.80
N CYS A 109 -9.51 22.02 -7.42
CA CYS A 109 -8.58 20.94 -7.11
C CYS A 109 -8.47 19.85 -8.22
N GLY A 110 -8.83 20.18 -9.45
CA GLY A 110 -8.85 19.27 -10.61
C GLY A 110 -10.11 18.41 -10.74
N PHE A 111 -11.15 18.65 -9.93
CA PHE A 111 -12.40 17.89 -9.98
C PHE A 111 -13.44 18.45 -10.97
N GLY A 112 -13.22 19.66 -11.50
CA GLY A 112 -14.14 20.32 -12.42
C GLY A 112 -15.32 21.01 -11.72
N MET A 113 -16.46 21.05 -12.41
CA MET A 113 -17.69 21.69 -11.93
C MET A 113 -18.49 20.75 -11.01
N LYS A 114 -19.70 21.16 -10.60
CA LYS A 114 -20.54 20.43 -9.64
C LYS A 114 -21.07 19.12 -10.27
N GLY A 115 -20.43 17.98 -9.96
CA GLY A 115 -20.87 16.65 -10.40
C GLY A 115 -20.69 15.61 -9.30
N GLN A 116 -21.19 14.38 -9.49
CA GLN A 116 -21.07 13.33 -8.46
C GLN A 116 -19.61 13.04 -8.07
N LYS A 117 -18.68 13.05 -9.03
CA LYS A 117 -17.23 12.83 -8.80
C LYS A 117 -16.52 13.98 -8.06
N SER A 118 -17.14 15.16 -7.99
CA SER A 118 -16.56 16.33 -7.31
C SER A 118 -17.03 16.46 -5.85
N ARG A 119 -17.98 15.63 -5.41
CA ARG A 119 -18.49 15.63 -4.03
C ARG A 119 -17.59 14.80 -3.12
N SER A 120 -17.54 15.18 -1.85
CA SER A 120 -16.87 14.40 -0.81
C SER A 120 -17.63 13.11 -0.52
N GLY A 121 -16.90 12.03 -0.25
CA GLY A 121 -17.46 10.74 0.13
C GLY A 121 -17.07 9.61 -0.82
N PRO A 122 -17.62 8.40 -0.62
CA PRO A 122 -17.39 7.27 -1.50
C PRO A 122 -17.86 7.57 -2.92
N SER A 123 -17.01 7.34 -3.91
CA SER A 123 -17.39 7.44 -5.31
C SER A 123 -18.20 6.22 -5.76
N VAL A 124 -18.65 6.26 -7.00
CA VAL A 124 -19.29 5.14 -7.68
C VAL A 124 -18.37 3.91 -7.63
N ARG A 125 -18.93 2.73 -7.32
CA ARG A 125 -18.16 1.48 -7.24
C ARG A 125 -17.47 1.19 -8.58
N LYS A 126 -16.18 0.80 -8.52
CA LYS A 126 -15.43 0.38 -9.70
C LYS A 126 -16.17 -0.77 -10.40
N GLY A 127 -16.38 -0.65 -11.71
CA GLY A 127 -17.16 -1.59 -12.52
C GLY A 127 -18.66 -1.31 -12.61
N PHE A 128 -19.17 -0.19 -12.07
CA PHE A 128 -20.56 0.23 -12.31
C PHE A 128 -20.67 1.08 -13.59
N GLU A 129 -21.63 0.74 -14.46
CA GLU A 129 -21.83 1.32 -15.79
C GLU A 129 -23.12 2.17 -15.88
N GLY A 130 -23.50 2.87 -14.81
CA GLY A 130 -24.59 3.86 -14.87
C GLY A 130 -26.01 3.28 -14.88
N GLY A 131 -26.18 2.03 -14.43
CA GLY A 131 -27.47 1.31 -14.45
C GLY A 131 -27.55 0.22 -15.51
N GLN A 132 -26.65 0.26 -16.50
CA GLN A 132 -26.44 -0.86 -17.41
C GLN A 132 -25.92 -2.08 -16.64
N MET A 133 -26.34 -3.29 -17.03
CA MET A 133 -25.82 -4.53 -16.45
C MET A 133 -24.29 -4.57 -16.61
N PRO A 134 -23.47 -4.57 -15.55
CA PRO A 134 -22.02 -4.47 -15.68
C PRO A 134 -21.36 -5.63 -16.45
N LEU A 135 -20.22 -5.38 -17.09
CA LEU A 135 -19.46 -6.39 -17.84
C LEU A 135 -19.19 -7.68 -17.05
N TYR A 136 -18.78 -7.57 -15.79
CA TYR A 136 -18.49 -8.74 -14.94
C TYR A 136 -19.74 -9.59 -14.61
N ARG A 137 -20.94 -9.08 -14.90
CA ARG A 137 -22.20 -9.85 -14.82
C ARG A 137 -22.66 -10.37 -16.18
N ARG A 138 -22.30 -9.70 -17.29
CA ARG A 138 -22.64 -10.15 -18.65
C ARG A 138 -21.88 -11.41 -19.05
N ILE A 139 -20.62 -11.50 -18.62
CA ILE A 139 -19.74 -12.63 -18.94
C ILE A 139 -20.04 -13.80 -17.98
N PRO A 140 -20.14 -15.04 -18.47
CA PRO A 140 -20.29 -16.21 -17.60
C PRO A 140 -19.07 -16.37 -16.68
N LYS A 141 -19.28 -16.99 -15.52
CA LYS A 141 -18.18 -17.32 -14.60
C LYS A 141 -17.20 -18.29 -15.26
N LEU A 142 -15.92 -18.21 -14.88
CA LEU A 142 -14.88 -19.12 -15.36
C LEU A 142 -15.25 -20.59 -15.09
N LYS A 143 -14.91 -21.47 -16.04
CA LYS A 143 -15.11 -22.92 -15.93
C LYS A 143 -14.42 -23.47 -14.68
N GLY A 144 -15.03 -24.48 -14.04
CA GLY A 144 -14.56 -25.05 -12.77
C GLY A 144 -14.96 -24.23 -11.54
N ILE A 145 -14.62 -22.95 -11.49
CA ILE A 145 -14.95 -22.06 -10.36
C ILE A 145 -16.46 -21.92 -10.18
N ALA A 146 -17.20 -21.79 -11.29
CA ALA A 146 -18.66 -21.68 -11.26
C ALA A 146 -19.35 -22.88 -10.59
N GLY A 147 -18.75 -24.07 -10.69
CA GLY A 147 -19.25 -25.33 -10.11
C GLY A 147 -18.61 -25.71 -8.78
N GLY A 148 -17.79 -24.84 -8.17
CA GLY A 148 -17.14 -25.11 -6.88
C GLY A 148 -15.92 -26.03 -6.95
N MET A 149 -15.39 -26.32 -8.14
CA MET A 149 -14.16 -27.11 -8.26
C MET A 149 -12.95 -26.30 -7.78
N HIS A 150 -12.10 -26.91 -6.95
CA HIS A 150 -10.88 -26.27 -6.46
C HIS A 150 -9.93 -25.93 -7.62
N ALA A 151 -9.28 -24.75 -7.51
CA ALA A 151 -8.26 -24.37 -8.48
C ALA A 151 -7.06 -25.31 -8.40
N GLY A 152 -6.53 -25.74 -9.54
CA GLY A 152 -5.32 -26.56 -9.60
C GLY A 152 -4.11 -25.74 -9.17
N LEU A 153 -3.47 -26.13 -8.06
CA LEU A 153 -2.19 -25.57 -7.65
C LEU A 153 -1.03 -26.36 -8.28
N PRO A 154 0.13 -25.72 -8.53
CA PRO A 154 1.31 -26.45 -8.99
C PRO A 154 1.73 -27.46 -7.92
N LYS A 155 2.01 -28.70 -8.36
CA LYS A 155 2.42 -29.80 -7.49
C LYS A 155 3.93 -29.90 -7.30
N TYR A 156 4.68 -29.27 -8.20
CA TYR A 156 6.14 -29.37 -8.28
C TYR A 156 6.71 -27.99 -8.56
N VAL A 157 7.98 -27.80 -8.20
CA VAL A 157 8.75 -26.61 -8.57
C VAL A 157 9.38 -26.86 -9.95
N PRO A 158 8.95 -26.18 -11.02
CA PRO A 158 9.52 -26.39 -12.34
C PRO A 158 10.91 -25.75 -12.42
N VAL A 159 11.89 -26.53 -12.90
CA VAL A 159 13.26 -26.07 -13.15
C VAL A 159 13.63 -26.40 -14.57
N ASN A 160 14.02 -25.38 -15.34
CA ASN A 160 14.45 -25.57 -16.73
C ASN A 160 15.92 -25.99 -16.77
N LEU A 161 16.28 -26.81 -17.77
CA LEU A 161 17.65 -27.30 -17.98
C LEU A 161 18.67 -26.18 -18.20
N LYS A 162 18.26 -25.07 -18.82
CA LYS A 162 19.12 -23.90 -19.03
C LYS A 162 19.75 -23.40 -17.72
N TYR A 163 18.97 -23.32 -16.66
CA TYR A 163 19.45 -22.84 -15.37
C TYR A 163 20.44 -23.82 -14.71
N ILE A 164 20.27 -25.13 -14.96
CA ILE A 164 21.19 -26.16 -14.49
C ILE A 164 22.52 -26.07 -15.25
N ALA A 165 22.46 -25.86 -16.57
CA ALA A 165 23.67 -25.67 -17.39
C ALA A 165 24.47 -24.43 -16.95
N ASP A 166 23.79 -23.30 -16.73
CA ASP A 166 24.43 -22.04 -16.30
C ASP A 166 25.05 -22.13 -14.90
N ALA A 167 24.54 -23.02 -14.03
CA ALA A 167 25.03 -23.20 -12.66
C ALA A 167 26.34 -23.99 -12.54
N GLY A 168 26.84 -24.55 -13.66
CA GLY A 168 28.13 -25.23 -13.70
C GLY A 168 28.22 -26.44 -12.77
N PHE A 169 27.27 -27.37 -12.87
CA PHE A 169 27.41 -28.68 -12.22
C PHE A 169 28.57 -29.45 -12.86
N LYS A 170 29.48 -29.98 -12.04
CA LYS A 170 30.54 -30.86 -12.52
C LYS A 170 29.96 -32.22 -12.90
N GLU A 171 30.64 -32.91 -13.81
CA GLU A 171 30.27 -34.27 -14.17
C GLU A 171 30.26 -35.16 -12.91
N GLY A 172 29.14 -35.87 -12.71
CA GLY A 172 28.91 -36.70 -11.53
C GLY A 172 28.28 -35.99 -10.32
N GLU A 173 28.03 -34.68 -10.36
CA GLU A 173 27.26 -34.00 -9.31
C GLU A 173 25.77 -34.32 -9.38
N GLU A 174 25.18 -34.65 -8.22
CA GLU A 174 23.74 -34.92 -8.12
C GLU A 174 22.92 -33.63 -8.03
N VAL A 175 21.90 -33.54 -8.89
CA VAL A 175 20.94 -32.43 -8.92
C VAL A 175 19.76 -32.76 -7.99
N SER A 176 19.94 -32.52 -6.69
CA SER A 176 18.90 -32.62 -5.66
C SER A 176 18.30 -31.24 -5.31
N LEU A 177 17.18 -31.22 -4.58
CA LEU A 177 16.57 -29.97 -4.08
C LEU A 177 17.53 -29.19 -3.17
N GLU A 178 18.32 -29.90 -2.35
CA GLU A 178 19.33 -29.30 -1.49
C GLU A 178 20.47 -28.67 -2.32
N SER A 179 21.01 -29.41 -3.30
CA SER A 179 22.04 -28.89 -4.21
C SER A 179 21.58 -27.65 -4.96
N LEU A 180 20.33 -27.64 -5.42
CA LEU A 180 19.73 -26.49 -6.13
C LEU A 180 19.55 -25.27 -5.21
N LYS A 181 19.21 -25.49 -3.95
CA LYS A 181 19.09 -24.43 -2.96
C LYS A 181 20.46 -23.87 -2.56
N MET A 182 21.46 -24.73 -2.39
CA MET A 182 22.84 -24.32 -2.08
C MET A 182 23.46 -23.46 -3.18
N LYS A 183 23.11 -23.73 -4.44
CA LYS A 183 23.49 -22.90 -5.60
C LYS A 183 22.53 -21.72 -5.85
N ASP A 184 21.61 -21.42 -4.92
CA ASP A 184 20.60 -20.34 -4.99
C ASP A 184 19.69 -20.37 -6.26
N LEU A 185 19.56 -21.54 -6.91
CA LEU A 185 18.70 -21.73 -8.09
C LEU A 185 17.21 -21.80 -7.72
N ILE A 186 16.92 -22.29 -6.51
CA ILE A 186 15.57 -22.36 -5.95
C ILE A 186 15.58 -21.78 -4.55
N ASN A 187 14.61 -20.90 -4.27
CA ASN A 187 14.35 -20.41 -2.92
C ASN A 187 12.85 -20.61 -2.59
N PRO A 188 12.47 -21.83 -2.16
CA PRO A 188 11.06 -22.16 -1.98
C PRO A 188 10.48 -21.47 -0.73
N SER A 189 9.21 -21.08 -0.79
CA SER A 189 8.56 -20.31 0.26
C SER A 189 7.17 -20.86 0.60
N GLY A 190 6.74 -20.65 1.84
CA GLY A 190 5.43 -21.08 2.33
C GLY A 190 5.16 -22.56 2.06
N ARG A 191 4.24 -22.82 1.11
CA ARG A 191 3.77 -24.15 0.68
C ARG A 191 4.88 -25.09 0.21
N ASP A 192 5.91 -24.57 -0.46
CA ASP A 192 6.95 -25.40 -1.07
C ASP A 192 8.15 -25.67 -0.13
N ARG A 193 8.05 -25.26 1.15
CA ARG A 193 9.12 -25.43 2.14
C ARG A 193 9.25 -26.85 2.66
N ASP A 194 8.14 -27.58 2.73
CA ASP A 194 8.06 -28.89 3.39
C ASP A 194 8.76 -30.01 2.61
N PHE A 195 9.23 -29.72 1.40
CA PHE A 195 10.01 -30.64 0.55
C PHE A 195 11.52 -30.61 0.85
N LEU A 196 11.95 -29.83 1.86
CA LEU A 196 13.34 -29.67 2.33
C LEU A 196 13.50 -30.23 3.75
#